data_AF-A0A6N9DGF5-F1
#
_entry.id   AF-A0A6N9DGF5-F1
#
_cell.length_a   1.000
_cell.length_b   1.000
_cell.length_c   1.000
_cell.angle_alpha   90.00
_cell.angle_beta   90.00
_cell.angle_gamma   90.00
#
_symmetry.space_group_name_H-M   'P 1'
#
loop_
_entity.id
_entity.type
_entity.pdbx_description
1 polymer ?
#
loop_
_entity_poly.entity_id
_entity_poly.type
_entity_poly.pdbx_seq_one_letter_code
_entity_poly.pdbx_strand_id
1 'polypeptide(L)'
;MITRADINDRVRLWGLREDVVEKDYVLGWLLWGIGADPLLHRTWVFKGGTCLKKCYIETYRFSEDLDFTVLEDGPIERDEVTEAISRVLDRVNQESGIDFTLIPPRYRDRPSGRSAEMRVYYRGPRNTPGPASIKFDLTKDEIIARPPVLMPISHDYPDALPEPGHVRCYGFEEVFAEKLRAMAERSRPRDLYDIVNLFRRPDFKPHSGLVLDVLVQKCEYKGVPMPSAEAIRESPMFEELKEEWGNMLAHQLRALPEFEHFWVEVPRIFAWLDGTEPTEELEPSPIPDGEELWTPPATFWTTGLGSRLEPVRFAAVNRLLVNLGYLGRHRLIEPYSLRRTKDGHILLHAIRADGRGSRSYRVDRIQSVDVTNHPFSPRYLIEFPASGTIPAPPTQRQEATRSPTVRRSPRMSSGNRRRFVVRCAVCRKLFRRVQRNTRLRPHKDPRGWDCPGRSGYLERVE
;
A
#
# COMPACT_ATOMS: atom_id res chain seq x y z
N MET A 1 -11.03 9.76 -25.41
CA MET A 1 -11.81 8.79 -24.61
C MET A 1 -11.62 7.39 -25.14
N ILE A 2 -11.40 6.41 -24.25
CA ILE A 2 -11.45 4.98 -24.60
C ILE A 2 -12.86 4.55 -25.04
N THR A 3 -12.95 3.41 -25.72
CA THR A 3 -14.21 2.85 -26.21
C THR A 3 -14.87 1.94 -25.17
N ARG A 4 -16.14 1.60 -25.39
CA ARG A 4 -16.83 0.57 -24.61
C ARG A 4 -16.19 -0.82 -24.79
N ALA A 5 -15.60 -1.10 -25.94
CA ALA A 5 -14.88 -2.35 -26.17
C ALA A 5 -13.67 -2.47 -25.24
N ASP A 6 -12.93 -1.38 -25.05
CA ASP A 6 -11.79 -1.32 -24.13
C ASP A 6 -12.22 -1.57 -22.68
N ILE A 7 -13.35 -1.00 -22.25
CA ILE A 7 -13.93 -1.30 -20.93
C ILE A 7 -14.28 -2.78 -20.80
N ASN A 8 -14.90 -3.38 -21.82
CA ASN A 8 -15.26 -4.80 -21.81
C ASN A 8 -14.03 -5.72 -21.76
N ASP A 9 -12.93 -5.34 -22.41
CA ASP A 9 -11.66 -6.06 -22.31
C ASP A 9 -11.12 -6.02 -20.87
N ARG A 10 -11.15 -4.86 -20.23
CA ARG A 10 -10.73 -4.70 -18.83
C ARG A 10 -11.65 -5.42 -17.84
N VAL A 11 -12.95 -5.45 -18.10
CA VAL A 11 -13.93 -6.27 -17.35
C VAL A 11 -13.55 -7.75 -17.38
N ARG A 12 -13.24 -8.31 -18.56
CA ARG A 12 -12.80 -9.71 -18.67
C ARG A 12 -11.46 -9.96 -17.98
N LEU A 13 -10.53 -9.01 -18.14
CA LEU A 13 -9.18 -9.09 -17.59
C LEU A 13 -9.18 -9.07 -16.06
N TRP A 14 -9.90 -8.14 -15.46
CA TRP A 14 -9.93 -7.95 -14.01
C TRP A 14 -11.04 -8.74 -13.32
N GLY A 15 -12.03 -9.24 -14.07
CA GLY A 15 -13.15 -10.00 -13.52
C GLY A 15 -14.07 -9.14 -12.67
N LEU A 16 -14.30 -7.89 -13.08
CA LEU A 16 -15.07 -6.89 -12.34
C LEU A 16 -16.25 -6.39 -13.14
N ARG A 17 -17.21 -5.76 -12.47
CA ARG A 17 -18.35 -5.14 -13.14
C ARG A 17 -17.90 -3.93 -13.98
N GLU A 18 -18.62 -3.69 -15.08
CA GLU A 18 -18.37 -2.58 -16.02
C GLU A 18 -18.32 -1.21 -15.33
N ASP A 19 -19.17 -0.98 -14.33
CA ASP A 19 -19.23 0.26 -13.55
C ASP A 19 -17.98 0.50 -12.69
N VAL A 20 -17.42 -0.55 -12.10
CA VAL A 20 -16.19 -0.46 -11.30
C VAL A 20 -14.99 -0.15 -12.19
N VAL A 21 -14.92 -0.79 -13.36
CA VAL A 21 -13.85 -0.59 -14.35
C VAL A 21 -13.89 0.80 -14.96
N GLU A 22 -15.07 1.30 -15.32
CA GLU A 22 -15.23 2.69 -15.79
C GLU A 22 -14.83 3.67 -14.69
N LYS A 23 -15.24 3.44 -13.45
CA LYS A 23 -14.92 4.34 -12.36
C LYS A 23 -13.41 4.41 -12.10
N ASP A 24 -12.70 3.29 -12.16
CA ASP A 24 -11.22 3.29 -12.07
C ASP A 24 -10.55 4.10 -13.19
N TYR A 25 -11.08 4.04 -14.40
CA TYR A 25 -10.62 4.87 -15.53
C TYR A 25 -10.79 6.35 -15.24
N VAL A 26 -11.99 6.76 -14.79
CA VAL A 26 -12.28 8.16 -14.47
C VAL A 26 -11.47 8.66 -13.27
N LEU A 27 -11.21 7.80 -12.27
CA LEU A 27 -10.33 8.13 -11.14
C LEU A 27 -8.91 8.45 -11.60
N GLY A 28 -8.36 7.73 -12.58
CA GLY A 28 -7.04 8.02 -13.15
C GLY A 28 -6.98 9.42 -13.77
N TRP A 29 -7.99 9.76 -14.57
CA TRP A 29 -8.14 11.08 -15.19
C TRP A 29 -8.33 12.23 -14.20
N LEU A 30 -9.16 12.03 -13.17
CA LEU A 30 -9.33 13.03 -12.10
C LEU A 30 -8.06 13.24 -11.29
N LEU A 31 -7.33 12.16 -10.96
CA LEU A 31 -6.03 12.25 -10.28
C LEU A 31 -5.00 13.01 -11.11
N TRP A 32 -4.97 12.77 -12.43
CA TRP A 32 -4.13 13.54 -13.34
C TRP A 32 -4.50 15.03 -13.33
N GLY A 33 -5.80 15.34 -13.42
CA GLY A 33 -6.27 16.73 -13.39
C GLY A 33 -5.87 17.46 -12.09
N ILE A 34 -5.95 16.78 -10.95
CA ILE A 34 -5.51 17.30 -9.64
C ILE A 34 -3.99 17.49 -9.60
N GLY A 35 -3.23 16.50 -10.10
CA GLY A 35 -1.77 16.55 -10.17
C GLY A 35 -1.24 17.63 -11.13
N ALA A 36 -2.04 18.03 -12.11
CA ALA A 36 -1.70 19.05 -13.10
C ALA A 36 -2.21 20.46 -12.73
N ASP A 37 -3.06 20.60 -11.70
CA ASP A 37 -3.56 21.91 -11.25
C ASP A 37 -2.50 22.64 -10.40
N PRO A 38 -2.18 23.93 -10.70
CA PRO A 38 -1.12 24.68 -10.01
C PRO A 38 -1.28 24.85 -8.49
N LEU A 39 -2.52 24.80 -7.98
CA LEU A 39 -2.81 24.89 -6.56
C LEU A 39 -2.83 23.49 -5.94
N LEU A 40 -3.70 22.61 -6.47
CA LEU A 40 -3.99 21.32 -5.85
C LEU A 40 -2.79 20.38 -5.82
N HIS A 41 -1.90 20.41 -6.83
CA HIS A 41 -0.69 19.57 -6.83
C HIS A 41 0.27 19.85 -5.66
N ARG A 42 0.14 21.02 -5.00
CA ARG A 42 0.96 21.41 -3.84
C ARG A 42 0.21 21.20 -2.54
N THR A 43 -1.09 21.41 -2.54
CA THR A 43 -1.88 21.53 -1.32
C THR A 43 -2.72 20.31 -1.01
N TRP A 44 -2.98 19.42 -1.96
CA TRP A 44 -3.73 18.18 -1.74
C TRP A 44 -2.78 16.99 -1.79
N VAL A 45 -2.87 16.14 -0.77
CA VAL A 45 -2.04 14.95 -0.64
C VAL A 45 -2.93 13.72 -0.65
N PHE A 46 -2.82 12.94 -1.72
CA PHE A 46 -3.64 11.76 -1.97
C PHE A 46 -3.33 10.60 -1.00
N LYS A 47 -4.36 9.93 -0.51
CA LYS A 47 -4.25 8.85 0.47
C LYS A 47 -5.35 7.80 0.31
N GLY A 48 -5.44 6.89 1.28
CA GLY A 48 -6.50 5.88 1.33
C GLY A 48 -6.29 4.68 0.39
N GLY A 49 -7.37 3.93 0.15
CA GLY A 49 -7.31 2.68 -0.63
C GLY A 49 -7.06 2.90 -2.12
N THR A 50 -7.60 3.99 -2.68
CA THR A 50 -7.39 4.33 -4.09
C THR A 50 -5.94 4.76 -4.35
N CYS A 51 -5.28 5.40 -3.37
CA CYS A 51 -3.85 5.69 -3.41
C CYS A 51 -3.01 4.41 -3.51
N LEU A 52 -3.35 3.38 -2.73
CA LEU A 52 -2.67 2.09 -2.85
C LEU A 52 -2.82 1.50 -4.27
N LYS A 53 -4.04 1.46 -4.81
CA LYS A 53 -4.29 0.92 -6.15
C LYS A 53 -3.59 1.71 -7.26
N LYS A 54 -3.61 3.05 -7.19
CA LYS A 54 -3.14 3.93 -8.26
C LYS A 54 -1.65 4.25 -8.19
N CYS A 55 -1.02 4.19 -7.01
CA CYS A 55 0.37 4.61 -6.82
C CYS A 55 1.32 3.48 -6.38
N TYR A 56 0.81 2.38 -5.79
CA TYR A 56 1.68 1.39 -5.13
C TYR A 56 1.47 -0.06 -5.56
N ILE A 57 0.23 -0.49 -5.83
CA ILE A 57 -0.12 -1.90 -6.09
C ILE A 57 -1.14 -1.98 -7.23
N GLU A 58 -0.75 -2.56 -8.37
CA GLU A 58 -1.63 -2.68 -9.53
C GLU A 58 -2.67 -3.79 -9.35
N THR A 59 -2.31 -4.93 -8.77
CA THR A 59 -3.25 -6.06 -8.54
C THR A 59 -4.15 -5.87 -7.33
N TYR A 60 -4.25 -4.65 -6.82
CA TYR A 60 -4.96 -4.36 -5.59
C TYR A 60 -6.47 -4.37 -5.77
N ARG A 61 -7.21 -4.44 -4.65
CA ARG A 61 -8.66 -4.25 -4.68
C ARG A 61 -9.00 -2.87 -5.26
N PHE A 62 -10.10 -2.82 -6.00
CA PHE A 62 -10.60 -1.57 -6.55
C PHE A 62 -11.22 -0.71 -5.45
N SER A 63 -11.07 0.59 -5.60
CA SER A 63 -11.60 1.58 -4.67
C SER A 63 -12.19 2.72 -5.50
N GLU A 64 -13.25 3.30 -4.96
CA GLU A 64 -14.17 4.13 -5.74
C GLU A 64 -14.16 5.61 -5.31
N ASP A 65 -13.51 5.91 -4.19
CA ASP A 65 -13.47 7.23 -3.56
C ASP A 65 -12.08 7.86 -3.71
N LEU A 66 -11.98 9.17 -3.64
CA LEU A 66 -10.72 9.90 -3.59
C LEU A 66 -10.53 10.58 -2.24
N ASP A 67 -9.58 10.09 -1.44
CA ASP A 67 -9.27 10.65 -0.13
C ASP A 67 -8.05 11.57 -0.20
N PHE A 68 -8.17 12.79 0.32
CA PHE A 68 -7.06 13.75 0.38
C PHE A 68 -6.90 14.34 1.78
N THR A 69 -5.65 14.45 2.22
CA THR A 69 -5.28 15.41 3.26
C THR A 69 -4.94 16.73 2.60
N VAL A 70 -5.60 17.80 3.04
CA VAL A 70 -5.42 19.16 2.56
C VAL A 70 -4.42 19.86 3.49
N LEU A 71 -3.34 20.40 2.93
CA LEU A 71 -2.34 21.17 3.68
C LEU A 71 -2.92 22.53 4.14
N GLU A 72 -2.23 23.21 5.06
CA GLU A 72 -2.65 24.48 5.67
C GLU A 72 -3.19 25.49 4.62
N ASP A 73 -2.42 25.71 3.55
CA ASP A 73 -2.70 26.67 2.47
C ASP A 73 -3.64 26.12 1.37
N GLY A 74 -4.20 24.92 1.57
CA GLY A 74 -5.07 24.27 0.59
C GLY A 74 -6.54 24.66 0.69
N PRO A 75 -7.28 24.59 -0.43
CA PRO A 75 -8.71 24.89 -0.43
C PRO A 75 -9.46 23.79 0.32
N ILE A 76 -10.32 24.21 1.25
CA ILE A 76 -11.26 23.34 1.97
C ILE A 76 -12.66 23.95 2.04
N GLU A 77 -12.76 25.28 2.00
CA GLU A 77 -14.04 25.98 2.01
C GLU A 77 -14.80 25.77 0.69
N ARG A 78 -16.13 25.80 0.77
CA ARG A 78 -17.03 25.46 -0.35
C ARG A 78 -16.65 26.12 -1.66
N ASP A 79 -16.50 27.44 -1.66
CA ASP A 79 -16.32 28.22 -2.89
C ASP A 79 -14.93 27.94 -3.48
N GLU A 80 -13.90 27.87 -2.65
CA GLU A 80 -12.53 27.56 -3.06
C GLU A 80 -12.41 26.14 -3.66
N VAL A 81 -13.04 25.15 -3.01
CA VAL A 81 -13.06 23.76 -3.48
C VAL A 81 -13.85 23.66 -4.77
N THR A 82 -15.01 24.31 -4.85
CA THR A 82 -15.86 24.28 -6.06
C THR A 82 -15.15 24.90 -7.26
N GLU A 83 -14.50 26.05 -7.07
CA GLU A 83 -13.72 26.71 -8.13
C GLU A 83 -12.54 25.85 -8.58
N ALA A 84 -11.78 25.30 -7.64
CA ALA A 84 -10.63 24.45 -7.95
C ALA A 84 -11.04 23.16 -8.67
N ILE A 85 -12.11 22.50 -8.21
CA ILE A 85 -12.65 21.31 -8.87
C ILE A 85 -13.19 21.66 -10.25
N SER A 86 -13.88 22.79 -10.46
CA SER A 86 -14.36 23.18 -11.79
C SER A 86 -13.21 23.25 -12.81
N ARG A 87 -12.09 23.89 -12.46
CA ARG A 87 -10.90 23.95 -13.34
C ARG A 87 -10.34 22.57 -13.67
N VAL A 88 -10.33 21.66 -12.68
CA VAL A 88 -9.91 20.27 -12.88
C VAL A 88 -10.85 19.56 -13.84
N LEU A 89 -12.17 19.67 -13.64
CA LEU A 89 -13.17 18.99 -14.48
C LEU A 89 -13.13 19.50 -15.92
N ASP A 90 -12.99 20.80 -16.13
CA ASP A 90 -12.88 21.41 -17.46
C ASP A 90 -11.64 20.88 -18.20
N ARG A 91 -10.49 20.83 -17.52
CA ARG A 91 -9.25 20.29 -18.09
C ARG A 91 -9.39 18.80 -18.42
N VAL A 92 -9.94 18.01 -17.49
CA VAL A 92 -10.14 16.57 -17.72
C VAL A 92 -11.11 16.33 -18.87
N ASN A 93 -12.18 17.12 -18.98
CA ASN A 93 -13.10 17.04 -20.11
C ASN A 93 -12.38 17.31 -21.44
N GLN A 94 -11.54 18.34 -21.51
CA GLN A 94 -10.81 18.70 -22.73
C GLN A 94 -9.85 17.59 -23.20
N GLU A 95 -9.10 16.97 -22.28
CA GLU A 95 -8.12 15.93 -22.64
C GLU A 95 -8.74 14.55 -22.87
N SER A 96 -9.76 14.20 -22.08
CA SER A 96 -10.31 12.83 -22.07
C SER A 96 -11.63 12.69 -22.83
N GLY A 97 -12.40 13.77 -22.93
CA GLY A 97 -13.78 13.79 -23.41
C GLY A 97 -14.84 13.43 -22.35
N ILE A 98 -14.46 13.11 -21.10
CA ILE A 98 -15.43 12.71 -20.05
C ILE A 98 -16.34 13.89 -19.72
N ASP A 99 -17.66 13.68 -19.80
CA ASP A 99 -18.65 14.72 -19.56
C ASP A 99 -18.98 14.83 -18.07
N PHE A 100 -18.67 15.99 -17.47
CA PHE A 100 -18.99 16.34 -16.08
C PHE A 100 -20.11 17.39 -15.97
N THR A 101 -20.74 17.77 -17.09
CA THR A 101 -21.67 18.91 -17.15
C THR A 101 -23.11 18.54 -16.78
N LEU A 102 -23.42 17.24 -16.69
CA LEU A 102 -24.78 16.74 -16.47
C LEU A 102 -25.41 17.20 -15.15
N ILE A 103 -24.62 17.23 -14.08
CA ILE A 103 -25.06 17.65 -12.75
C ILE A 103 -23.90 18.42 -12.12
N PRO A 104 -24.13 19.63 -11.57
CA PRO A 104 -23.08 20.38 -10.89
C PRO A 104 -22.52 19.58 -9.69
N PRO A 105 -21.22 19.72 -9.38
CA PRO A 105 -20.63 19.11 -8.21
C PRO A 105 -21.38 19.48 -6.92
N ARG A 106 -21.52 18.52 -6.01
CA ARG A 106 -22.21 18.74 -4.73
C ARG A 106 -21.22 18.73 -3.59
N TYR A 107 -21.06 19.87 -2.95
CA TYR A 107 -20.24 20.05 -1.78
C TYR A 107 -21.06 19.92 -0.48
N ARG A 108 -20.49 19.26 0.52
CA ARG A 108 -21.07 19.09 1.85
C ARG A 108 -20.01 19.29 2.92
N ASP A 109 -20.23 20.31 3.76
CA ASP A 109 -19.45 20.52 4.98
C ASP A 109 -19.68 19.40 5.99
N ARG A 110 -18.61 19.03 6.71
CA ARG A 110 -18.73 18.21 7.92
C ARG A 110 -18.72 19.09 9.17
N PRO A 111 -19.31 18.62 10.29
CA PRO A 111 -19.57 19.47 11.46
C PRO A 111 -18.35 20.19 12.05
N SER A 112 -17.13 19.67 11.85
CA SER A 112 -15.90 20.27 12.37
C SER A 112 -15.35 21.43 11.54
N GLY A 113 -15.86 21.68 10.33
CA GLY A 113 -15.28 22.64 9.37
C GLY A 113 -13.88 22.27 8.84
N ARG A 114 -13.25 21.23 9.40
CA ARG A 114 -11.92 20.74 9.02
C ARG A 114 -11.96 19.58 8.04
N SER A 115 -13.15 19.22 7.57
CA SER A 115 -13.32 18.18 6.55
C SER A 115 -14.56 18.46 5.72
N ALA A 116 -14.52 18.01 4.47
CA ALA A 116 -15.57 18.22 3.50
C ALA A 116 -15.74 16.98 2.61
N GLU A 117 -16.94 16.79 2.11
CA GLU A 117 -17.25 15.84 1.04
C GLU A 117 -17.61 16.62 -0.21
N MET A 118 -17.02 16.25 -1.35
CA MET A 118 -17.43 16.74 -2.67
C MET A 118 -17.82 15.55 -3.54
N ARG A 119 -18.98 15.60 -4.19
CA ARG A 119 -19.42 14.58 -5.15
C ARG A 119 -19.44 15.16 -6.55
N VAL A 120 -18.62 14.60 -7.43
CA VAL A 120 -18.56 14.94 -8.86
C VAL A 120 -19.36 13.91 -9.64
N TYR A 121 -20.17 14.37 -10.60
CA TYR A 121 -20.99 13.52 -11.45
C TYR A 121 -20.40 13.48 -12.86
N TYR A 122 -20.47 12.33 -13.51
CA TYR A 122 -19.90 12.15 -14.84
C TYR A 122 -20.72 11.20 -15.72
N ARG A 123 -20.55 11.33 -17.02
CA ARG A 123 -20.87 10.33 -18.03
C ARG A 123 -19.59 9.95 -18.76
N GLY A 124 -19.22 8.68 -18.58
CA GLY A 124 -17.98 8.11 -19.09
C GLY A 124 -18.19 7.27 -20.36
N PRO A 125 -17.17 6.47 -20.74
CA PRO A 125 -17.17 5.63 -21.93
C PRO A 125 -18.34 4.64 -22.08
N ARG A 126 -18.99 4.22 -20.98
CA ARG A 126 -20.17 3.34 -21.02
C ARG A 126 -21.40 4.07 -21.54
N ASN A 127 -21.39 5.41 -21.50
CA ASN A 127 -22.47 6.28 -21.95
C ASN A 127 -23.84 5.88 -21.36
N THR A 128 -23.86 5.58 -20.05
CA THR A 128 -25.10 5.20 -19.37
C THR A 128 -26.09 6.36 -19.32
N PRO A 129 -27.43 6.10 -19.35
CA PRO A 129 -28.43 7.17 -19.35
C PRO A 129 -28.31 8.13 -18.15
N GLY A 130 -28.11 7.57 -16.95
CA GLY A 130 -27.87 8.33 -15.72
C GLY A 130 -26.38 8.59 -15.47
N PRO A 131 -26.02 9.70 -14.79
CA PRO A 131 -24.65 9.98 -14.44
C PRO A 131 -24.17 9.07 -13.29
N ALA A 132 -22.93 8.61 -13.41
CA ALA A 132 -22.20 8.03 -12.30
C ALA A 132 -21.59 9.14 -11.44
N SER A 133 -21.00 8.79 -10.29
CA SER A 133 -20.35 9.79 -9.44
C SER A 133 -19.10 9.26 -8.76
N ILE A 134 -18.18 10.19 -8.48
CA ILE A 134 -16.98 9.99 -7.66
C ILE A 134 -17.08 10.93 -6.46
N LYS A 135 -16.80 10.36 -5.28
CA LYS A 135 -16.78 11.09 -4.02
C LYS A 135 -15.33 11.44 -3.69
N PHE A 136 -15.14 12.68 -3.28
CA PHE A 136 -13.92 13.23 -2.71
C PHE A 136 -14.13 13.42 -1.22
N ASP A 137 -13.23 12.86 -0.43
CA ASP A 137 -13.14 13.07 1.02
C ASP A 137 -11.92 13.95 1.30
N LEU A 138 -12.17 15.18 1.75
CA LEU A 138 -11.14 16.18 2.02
C LEU A 138 -11.01 16.39 3.53
N THR A 139 -9.78 16.42 4.06
CA THR A 139 -9.55 16.70 5.48
C THR A 139 -8.31 17.55 5.74
N LYS A 140 -8.44 18.59 6.56
CA LYS A 140 -7.33 19.30 7.23
C LYS A 140 -7.07 18.77 8.64
N ASP A 141 -7.84 17.78 9.09
CA ASP A 141 -7.67 17.15 10.39
C ASP A 141 -6.90 15.83 10.27
N GLU A 142 -5.67 15.89 9.79
CA GLU A 142 -4.74 14.76 9.77
C GLU A 142 -3.31 15.30 9.74
N ILE A 143 -2.39 14.64 10.45
CA ILE A 143 -0.97 14.97 10.33
C ILE A 143 -0.34 14.17 9.20
N ILE A 144 0.68 14.78 8.61
CA ILE A 144 1.56 14.13 7.65
C ILE A 144 2.91 13.93 8.35
N ALA A 145 3.15 12.72 8.85
CA ALA A 145 4.32 12.41 9.65
C ALA A 145 5.60 12.26 8.80
N ARG A 146 5.45 11.97 7.50
CA ARG A 146 6.55 11.90 6.53
C ARG A 146 6.28 12.78 5.31
N PRO A 147 7.31 13.40 4.70
CA PRO A 147 7.12 14.23 3.51
C PRO A 147 6.32 13.50 2.42
N PRO A 148 5.30 14.13 1.83
CA PRO A 148 4.59 13.56 0.69
C PRO A 148 5.53 13.28 -0.48
N VAL A 149 5.21 12.24 -1.25
CA VAL A 149 5.95 11.85 -2.45
C VAL A 149 5.14 12.19 -3.70
N LEU A 150 5.82 12.33 -4.84
CA LEU A 150 5.19 12.38 -6.15
C LEU A 150 5.28 10.98 -6.76
N MET A 151 4.14 10.39 -7.09
CA MET A 151 4.06 9.05 -7.67
C MET A 151 3.39 9.10 -9.04
N PRO A 152 3.86 8.29 -10.02
CA PRO A 152 3.15 8.12 -11.27
C PRO A 152 1.79 7.46 -11.01
N ILE A 153 0.77 7.87 -11.77
CA ILE A 153 -0.58 7.33 -11.67
C ILE A 153 -0.68 6.10 -12.58
N SER A 154 -0.98 4.93 -12.00
CA SER A 154 -1.31 3.73 -12.77
C SER A 154 -2.61 3.95 -13.56
N HIS A 155 -2.47 3.88 -14.88
CA HIS A 155 -3.53 4.06 -15.85
C HIS A 155 -3.43 2.98 -16.94
N ASP A 156 -3.79 1.76 -16.55
CA ASP A 156 -3.71 0.57 -17.40
C ASP A 156 -4.85 0.52 -18.43
N TYR A 157 -4.94 1.54 -19.28
CA TYR A 157 -5.91 1.66 -20.37
C TYR A 157 -5.20 1.91 -21.71
N PRO A 158 -5.89 1.76 -22.86
CA PRO A 158 -5.26 1.98 -24.16
C PRO A 158 -4.84 3.42 -24.45
N ASP A 159 -5.46 4.40 -23.78
CA ASP A 159 -5.02 5.79 -23.81
C ASP A 159 -3.95 6.07 -22.73
N ALA A 160 -3.32 7.25 -22.82
CA ALA A 160 -2.29 7.66 -21.89
C ALA A 160 -2.70 8.96 -21.18
N LEU A 161 -2.36 9.07 -19.90
CA LEU A 161 -2.43 10.34 -19.18
C LEU A 161 -1.32 11.27 -19.72
N PRO A 162 -1.61 12.57 -19.95
CA PRO A 162 -0.57 13.52 -20.35
C PRO A 162 0.55 13.63 -19.31
N GLU A 163 1.79 13.79 -19.80
CA GLU A 163 2.97 13.97 -18.95
C GLU A 163 2.83 15.22 -18.03
N PRO A 164 3.27 15.16 -16.77
CA PRO A 164 4.04 14.07 -16.18
C PRO A 164 3.19 12.88 -15.70
N GLY A 165 1.85 12.96 -15.63
CA GLY A 165 1.06 11.83 -15.12
C GLY A 165 1.27 11.48 -13.64
N HIS A 166 1.69 12.43 -12.80
CA HIS A 166 1.99 12.21 -11.38
C HIS A 166 0.96 12.86 -10.45
N VAL A 167 0.82 12.30 -9.25
CA VAL A 167 0.05 12.90 -8.15
C VAL A 167 0.88 12.95 -6.87
N ARG A 168 0.67 13.99 -6.07
CA ARG A 168 1.24 14.07 -4.71
C ARG A 168 0.44 13.18 -3.78
N CYS A 169 1.10 12.21 -3.14
CA CYS A 169 0.46 11.27 -2.26
C CYS A 169 1.28 11.00 -1.00
N TYR A 170 0.66 10.31 -0.05
CA TYR A 170 1.35 9.73 1.10
C TYR A 170 2.44 8.76 0.65
N GLY A 171 3.55 8.74 1.39
CA GLY A 171 4.54 7.66 1.35
C GLY A 171 3.89 6.33 1.79
N PHE A 172 4.50 5.22 1.42
CA PHE A 172 3.98 3.89 1.75
C PHE A 172 3.76 3.73 3.26
N GLU A 173 4.73 4.12 4.07
CA GLU A 173 4.69 4.01 5.52
C GLU A 173 3.55 4.81 6.15
N GLU A 174 3.22 5.95 5.55
CA GLU A 174 2.14 6.83 5.99
C GLU A 174 0.78 6.21 5.69
N VAL A 175 0.60 5.61 4.50
CA VAL A 175 -0.64 4.89 4.16
C VAL A 175 -0.80 3.64 5.02
N PHE A 176 0.26 2.86 5.22
CA PHE A 176 0.19 1.62 6.00
C PHE A 176 -0.15 1.93 7.48
N ALA A 177 0.52 2.91 8.08
CA ALA A 177 0.22 3.36 9.43
C ALA A 177 -1.24 3.85 9.56
N GLU A 178 -1.74 4.63 8.60
CA GLU A 178 -3.13 5.10 8.63
C GLU A 178 -4.14 3.95 8.49
N LYS A 179 -3.80 2.90 7.73
CA LYS A 179 -4.62 1.69 7.62
C LYS A 179 -4.64 0.87 8.91
N LEU A 180 -3.51 0.74 9.59
CA LEU A 180 -3.42 0.08 10.89
C LEU A 180 -4.25 0.81 11.95
N ARG A 181 -4.16 2.14 12.00
CA ARG A 181 -4.97 2.97 12.90
C ARG A 181 -6.46 2.80 12.59
N ALA A 182 -6.86 2.97 11.33
CA ALA A 182 -8.25 2.81 10.91
C ALA A 182 -8.79 1.40 11.20
N MET A 183 -7.98 0.36 11.04
CA MET A 183 -8.40 -1.00 11.36
C MET A 183 -8.83 -1.14 12.83
N ALA A 184 -8.10 -0.56 13.77
CA ALA A 184 -8.49 -0.60 15.17
C ALA A 184 -9.65 0.34 15.53
N GLU A 185 -9.77 1.48 14.85
CA GLU A 185 -10.84 2.45 15.11
C GLU A 185 -12.22 1.99 14.59
N ARG A 186 -12.28 1.31 13.44
CA ARG A 186 -13.55 1.01 12.76
C ARG A 186 -13.72 -0.43 12.26
N SER A 187 -12.70 -1.29 12.40
CA SER A 187 -12.74 -2.72 12.05
C SER A 187 -13.41 -3.02 10.70
N ARG A 188 -13.03 -2.33 9.62
CA ARG A 188 -13.65 -2.55 8.30
C ARG A 188 -12.90 -3.63 7.50
N PRO A 189 -13.61 -4.54 6.79
CA PRO A 189 -13.02 -5.55 5.89
C PRO A 189 -11.94 -5.02 4.96
N ARG A 190 -12.17 -3.83 4.41
CA ARG A 190 -11.22 -3.16 3.51
C ARG A 190 -9.90 -2.85 4.19
N ASP A 191 -9.91 -2.40 5.44
CA ASP A 191 -8.67 -2.10 6.16
C ASP A 191 -7.92 -3.39 6.53
N LEU A 192 -8.62 -4.46 6.91
CA LEU A 192 -8.01 -5.78 7.12
C LEU A 192 -7.37 -6.32 5.84
N TYR A 193 -8.10 -6.28 4.73
CA TYR A 193 -7.55 -6.65 3.42
C TYR A 193 -6.30 -5.82 3.11
N ASP A 194 -6.35 -4.53 3.42
CA ASP A 194 -5.27 -3.62 3.11
C ASP A 194 -4.01 -3.91 3.92
N ILE A 195 -4.09 -3.95 5.25
CA ILE A 195 -2.91 -4.16 6.12
C ILE A 195 -2.23 -5.50 5.85
N VAL A 196 -2.98 -6.55 5.54
CA VAL A 196 -2.43 -7.88 5.25
C VAL A 196 -1.69 -7.88 3.91
N ASN A 197 -2.27 -7.30 2.86
CA ASN A 197 -1.59 -7.24 1.56
C ASN A 197 -0.36 -6.33 1.59
N LEU A 198 -0.40 -5.22 2.33
CA LEU A 198 0.77 -4.38 2.54
C LEU A 198 1.88 -5.12 3.30
N PHE A 199 1.51 -5.91 4.32
CA PHE A 199 2.45 -6.73 5.08
C PHE A 199 3.08 -7.87 4.28
N ARG A 200 2.33 -8.47 3.35
CA ARG A 200 2.80 -9.58 2.50
C ARG A 200 3.86 -9.17 1.49
N ARG A 201 4.09 -7.87 1.29
CA ARG A 201 5.04 -7.32 0.32
C ARG A 201 6.49 -7.39 0.82
N PRO A 202 7.37 -8.15 0.14
CA PRO A 202 8.76 -8.30 0.57
C PRO A 202 9.55 -6.99 0.58
N ASP A 203 9.30 -6.10 -0.38
CA ASP A 203 9.98 -4.81 -0.52
C ASP A 203 9.71 -3.85 0.64
N PHE A 204 8.62 -4.07 1.37
CA PHE A 204 8.24 -3.26 2.52
C PHE A 204 8.55 -3.87 3.88
N LYS A 205 8.88 -5.17 3.94
CA LYS A 205 9.29 -5.84 5.18
C LYS A 205 10.41 -5.13 5.96
N PRO A 206 11.43 -4.50 5.32
CA PRO A 206 12.48 -3.78 6.04
C PRO A 206 12.02 -2.47 6.73
N HIS A 207 10.80 -1.99 6.46
CA HIS A 207 10.35 -0.65 6.85
C HIS A 207 9.51 -0.63 8.15
N SER A 208 9.47 -1.72 8.93
CA SER A 208 8.63 -1.82 10.14
C SER A 208 8.84 -0.67 11.12
N GLY A 209 10.09 -0.30 11.40
CA GLY A 209 10.40 0.80 12.31
C GLY A 209 9.85 2.16 11.84
N LEU A 210 9.88 2.42 10.53
CA LEU A 210 9.31 3.65 9.97
C LEU A 210 7.78 3.64 10.06
N VAL A 211 7.13 2.51 9.77
CA VAL A 211 5.67 2.37 9.90
C VAL A 211 5.24 2.54 11.36
N LEU A 212 5.95 1.91 12.30
CA LEU A 212 5.68 2.05 13.73
C LEU A 212 5.82 3.50 14.20
N ASP A 213 6.90 4.19 13.82
CA ASP A 213 7.13 5.59 14.18
C ASP A 213 6.00 6.50 13.66
N VAL A 214 5.49 6.25 12.45
CA VAL A 214 4.38 7.03 11.88
C VAL A 214 3.06 6.69 12.58
N LEU A 215 2.81 5.41 12.84
CA LEU A 215 1.62 4.94 13.54
C LEU A 215 1.52 5.58 14.94
N VAL A 216 2.61 5.61 15.70
CA VAL A 216 2.67 6.27 17.01
C VAL A 216 2.28 7.73 16.91
N GLN A 217 2.90 8.50 16.00
CA GLN A 217 2.59 9.92 15.83
C GLN A 217 1.12 10.14 15.44
N LYS A 218 0.57 9.32 14.54
CA LYS A 218 -0.83 9.42 14.10
C LYS A 218 -1.83 9.05 15.21
N CYS A 219 -1.52 8.04 16.01
CA CYS A 219 -2.32 7.67 17.18
C CYS A 219 -2.31 8.77 18.24
N GLU A 220 -1.13 9.33 18.55
CA GLU A 220 -0.96 10.44 19.49
C GLU A 220 -1.73 11.68 19.04
N TYR A 221 -1.63 12.07 17.76
CA TYR A 221 -2.37 13.22 17.22
C TYR A 221 -3.89 13.05 17.31
N LYS A 222 -4.40 11.83 17.06
CA LYS A 222 -5.83 11.54 17.16
C LYS A 222 -6.32 11.24 18.58
N GLY A 223 -5.40 11.10 19.54
CA GLY A 223 -5.74 10.70 20.91
C GLY A 223 -6.31 9.28 21.00
N VAL A 224 -5.95 8.39 20.07
CA VAL A 224 -6.41 7.00 20.05
C VAL A 224 -5.31 6.07 20.56
N PRO A 225 -5.66 4.96 21.23
CA PRO A 225 -4.67 3.99 21.69
C PRO A 225 -3.92 3.36 20.52
N MET A 226 -2.71 2.85 20.80
CA MET A 226 -1.97 2.05 19.84
C MET A 226 -2.75 0.77 19.53
N PRO A 227 -2.90 0.40 18.24
CA PRO A 227 -3.61 -0.81 17.85
C PRO A 227 -2.81 -2.06 18.25
N SER A 228 -3.51 -3.14 18.58
CA SER A 228 -2.94 -4.49 18.72
C SER A 228 -3.91 -5.54 18.16
N ALA A 229 -3.42 -6.76 17.94
CA ALA A 229 -4.24 -7.86 17.47
C ALA A 229 -5.36 -8.20 18.49
N GLU A 230 -5.03 -8.17 19.78
CA GLU A 230 -5.95 -8.41 20.89
C GLU A 230 -7.04 -7.33 20.92
N ALA A 231 -6.66 -6.06 20.83
CA ALA A 231 -7.61 -4.95 20.83
C ALA A 231 -8.61 -5.02 19.66
N ILE A 232 -8.14 -5.42 18.47
CA ILE A 232 -9.03 -5.60 17.30
C ILE A 232 -9.96 -6.80 17.52
N ARG A 233 -9.45 -7.90 18.09
CA ARG A 233 -10.24 -9.11 18.35
C ARG A 233 -11.32 -8.90 19.41
N GLU A 234 -11.00 -8.15 20.45
CA GLU A 234 -11.90 -7.85 21.58
C GLU A 234 -12.86 -6.69 21.27
N SER A 235 -12.68 -6.02 20.13
CA SER A 235 -13.56 -4.95 19.68
C SER A 235 -14.99 -5.46 19.48
N PRO A 236 -16.01 -4.70 19.90
CA PRO A 236 -17.42 -5.06 19.64
C PRO A 236 -17.75 -5.11 18.14
N MET A 237 -16.91 -4.52 17.28
CA MET A 237 -17.09 -4.52 15.82
C MET A 237 -16.47 -5.75 15.14
N PHE A 238 -15.86 -6.68 15.88
CA PHE A 238 -15.17 -7.83 15.29
C PHE A 238 -16.12 -8.80 14.55
N GLU A 239 -17.33 -9.02 15.06
CA GLU A 239 -18.31 -9.86 14.38
C GLU A 239 -18.84 -9.19 13.10
N GLU A 240 -19.13 -7.88 13.14
CA GLU A 240 -19.51 -7.11 11.95
C GLU A 240 -18.41 -7.14 10.88
N LEU A 241 -17.13 -7.04 11.28
CA LEU A 241 -15.99 -7.19 10.40
C LEU A 241 -16.02 -8.52 9.63
N LYS A 242 -16.40 -9.62 10.29
CA LYS A 242 -16.48 -10.94 9.66
C LYS A 242 -17.68 -11.05 8.74
N GLU A 243 -18.86 -10.62 9.20
CA GLU A 243 -20.11 -10.69 8.46
C GLU A 243 -20.06 -9.83 7.17
N GLU A 244 -19.45 -8.65 7.25
CA GLU A 244 -19.36 -7.71 6.14
C GLU A 244 -18.20 -8.01 5.17
N TRP A 245 -17.40 -9.05 5.42
CA TRP A 245 -16.24 -9.40 4.59
C TRP A 245 -16.63 -9.57 3.11
N GLY A 246 -17.65 -10.39 2.84
CA GLY A 246 -18.19 -10.61 1.51
C GLY A 246 -18.81 -9.33 0.91
N ASN A 247 -19.69 -8.69 1.67
CA ASN A 247 -20.49 -7.55 1.23
C ASN A 247 -19.61 -6.38 0.77
N MET A 248 -18.55 -6.08 1.53
CA MET A 248 -17.71 -4.91 1.29
C MET A 248 -16.61 -5.09 0.24
N LEU A 249 -16.18 -6.34 -0.04
CA LEU A 249 -15.02 -6.63 -0.88
C LEU A 249 -15.33 -7.41 -2.16
N ALA A 250 -16.40 -8.22 -2.23
CA ALA A 250 -16.62 -9.12 -3.36
C ALA A 250 -16.74 -8.41 -4.72
N HIS A 251 -17.24 -7.17 -4.74
CA HIS A 251 -17.37 -6.36 -5.96
C HIS A 251 -16.08 -5.61 -6.34
N GLN A 252 -15.06 -5.63 -5.46
CA GLN A 252 -13.79 -4.90 -5.63
C GLN A 252 -12.64 -5.81 -6.05
N LEU A 253 -12.88 -7.11 -6.12
CA LEU A 253 -11.88 -8.15 -6.35
C LEU A 253 -12.36 -9.16 -7.38
N ARG A 254 -11.42 -9.74 -8.12
CA ARG A 254 -11.69 -10.85 -9.03
C ARG A 254 -12.17 -12.10 -8.30
N ALA A 255 -11.49 -12.42 -7.20
CA ALA A 255 -11.81 -13.50 -6.30
C ALA A 255 -11.52 -13.04 -4.88
N LEU A 256 -12.50 -13.20 -3.99
CA LEU A 256 -12.39 -12.85 -2.57
C LEU A 256 -11.89 -14.07 -1.79
N PRO A 257 -10.70 -14.01 -1.16
CA PRO A 257 -10.26 -15.09 -0.27
C PRO A 257 -11.09 -15.12 1.03
N GLU A 258 -11.06 -16.26 1.72
CA GLU A 258 -11.73 -16.43 3.01
C GLU A 258 -11.15 -15.49 4.09
N PHE A 259 -12.02 -15.03 4.99
CA PHE A 259 -11.67 -14.10 6.06
C PHE A 259 -10.54 -14.63 6.96
N GLU A 260 -10.62 -15.91 7.32
CA GLU A 260 -9.69 -16.59 8.21
C GLU A 260 -8.24 -16.52 7.72
N HIS A 261 -8.05 -16.54 6.40
CA HIS A 261 -6.73 -16.43 5.76
C HIS A 261 -6.09 -15.04 5.92
N PHE A 262 -6.91 -14.00 6.09
CA PHE A 262 -6.44 -12.65 6.39
C PHE A 262 -6.26 -12.46 7.89
N TRP A 263 -7.21 -12.94 8.67
CA TRP A 263 -7.19 -12.77 10.12
C TRP A 263 -5.97 -13.42 10.78
N VAL A 264 -5.55 -14.60 10.31
CA VAL A 264 -4.37 -15.30 10.84
C VAL A 264 -3.06 -14.50 10.71
N GLU A 265 -2.99 -13.56 9.78
CA GLU A 265 -1.80 -12.72 9.57
C GLU A 265 -1.75 -11.54 10.54
N VAL A 266 -2.87 -11.12 11.13
CA VAL A 266 -2.93 -9.91 11.97
C VAL A 266 -1.94 -9.96 13.15
N PRO A 267 -1.85 -11.04 13.95
CA PRO A 267 -0.84 -11.14 15.00
C PRO A 267 0.60 -11.02 14.47
N ARG A 268 0.87 -11.54 13.27
CA ARG A 268 2.21 -11.45 12.65
C ARG A 268 2.55 -10.03 12.23
N ILE A 269 1.58 -9.24 11.78
CA ILE A 269 1.77 -7.83 11.44
C ILE A 269 2.25 -7.06 12.68
N PHE A 270 1.61 -7.28 13.83
CA PHE A 270 2.02 -6.62 15.07
C PHE A 270 3.37 -7.13 15.60
N ALA A 271 3.63 -8.44 15.53
CA ALA A 271 4.95 -8.97 15.84
C ALA A 271 6.05 -8.35 14.93
N TRP A 272 5.74 -8.09 13.66
CA TRP A 272 6.64 -7.44 12.72
C TRP A 272 6.91 -5.98 13.05
N LEU A 273 5.87 -5.23 13.44
CA LEU A 273 6.03 -3.86 13.94
C LEU A 273 6.94 -3.83 15.18
N ASP A 274 6.81 -4.81 16.07
CA ASP A 274 7.63 -4.95 17.27
C ASP A 274 9.04 -5.51 16.99
N GLY A 275 9.33 -5.92 15.76
CA GLY A 275 10.60 -6.57 15.39
C GLY A 275 10.79 -7.97 16.00
N THR A 276 9.69 -8.61 16.38
CA THR A 276 9.64 -9.98 16.96
C THR A 276 9.11 -11.02 15.99
N GLU A 277 8.64 -10.64 14.80
CA GLU A 277 8.25 -11.60 13.76
C GLU A 277 9.45 -12.49 13.40
N PRO A 278 9.30 -13.83 13.43
CA PRO A 278 10.32 -14.73 12.91
C PRO A 278 10.63 -14.40 11.45
N THR A 279 11.91 -14.27 11.11
CA THR A 279 12.37 -14.11 9.74
C THR A 279 12.22 -15.44 8.99
N GLU A 280 11.01 -15.78 8.58
CA GLU A 280 10.77 -16.82 7.56
C GLU A 280 10.98 -16.20 6.18
N GLU A 281 12.25 -16.02 5.78
CA GLU A 281 12.58 -15.66 4.41
C GLU A 281 12.38 -16.89 3.52
N LEU A 282 11.31 -16.86 2.71
CA LEU A 282 11.07 -17.89 1.71
C LEU A 282 12.14 -17.77 0.62
N GLU A 283 12.80 -18.89 0.31
CA GLU A 283 13.78 -18.93 -0.78
C GLU A 283 13.10 -18.92 -2.15
N PRO A 284 13.70 -18.30 -3.18
CA PRO A 284 13.25 -18.43 -4.55
C PRO A 284 13.18 -19.90 -4.99
N SER A 285 12.21 -20.25 -5.83
CA SER A 285 12.14 -21.60 -6.38
C SER A 285 13.35 -21.86 -7.30
N PRO A 286 13.98 -23.06 -7.22
CA PRO A 286 15.16 -23.38 -8.02
C PRO A 286 14.95 -23.12 -9.51
N ILE A 287 15.92 -22.49 -10.17
CA ILE A 287 15.88 -22.21 -11.61
C ILE A 287 16.56 -23.39 -12.33
N PRO A 288 15.85 -24.15 -13.18
CA PRO A 288 16.47 -25.20 -13.99
C PRO A 288 17.49 -24.65 -14.98
N ASP A 289 18.50 -25.44 -15.32
CA ASP A 289 19.53 -25.04 -16.30
C ASP A 289 18.90 -24.65 -17.65
N GLY A 290 19.22 -23.45 -18.13
CA GLY A 290 18.76 -22.91 -19.42
C GLY A 290 17.47 -22.08 -19.35
N GLU A 291 16.99 -21.77 -18.16
CA GLU A 291 15.90 -20.82 -17.92
C GLU A 291 16.40 -19.61 -17.13
N GLU A 292 15.78 -18.45 -17.36
CA GLU A 292 16.07 -17.22 -16.61
C GLU A 292 14.80 -16.69 -15.95
N LEU A 293 14.92 -16.16 -14.73
CA LEU A 293 13.85 -15.39 -14.10
C LEU A 293 13.47 -14.23 -15.01
N TRP A 294 12.18 -14.12 -15.31
CA TRP A 294 11.68 -13.09 -16.20
C TRP A 294 10.65 -12.22 -15.49
N THR A 295 11.02 -10.96 -15.27
CA THR A 295 10.11 -9.92 -14.77
C THR A 295 9.58 -9.14 -15.97
N PRO A 296 8.31 -9.31 -16.34
CA PRO A 296 7.75 -8.61 -17.47
C PRO A 296 7.58 -7.10 -17.18
N PRO A 297 7.70 -6.23 -18.20
CA PRO A 297 7.37 -4.81 -18.07
C PRO A 297 5.88 -4.62 -17.79
N ALA A 298 5.49 -3.49 -17.20
CA ALA A 298 4.09 -3.17 -16.89
C ALA A 298 3.13 -3.37 -18.09
N THR A 299 3.56 -2.95 -19.29
CA THR A 299 2.79 -3.05 -20.54
C THR A 299 2.49 -4.50 -20.98
N PHE A 300 3.24 -5.49 -20.47
CA PHE A 300 2.96 -6.90 -20.77
C PHE A 300 1.62 -7.32 -20.18
N TRP A 301 1.30 -6.94 -18.95
CA TRP A 301 0.09 -7.36 -18.25
C TRP A 301 -1.20 -6.87 -18.92
N THR A 302 -1.09 -5.82 -19.73
CA THR A 302 -2.23 -5.17 -20.39
C THR A 302 -2.40 -5.60 -21.85
N THR A 303 -1.44 -6.30 -22.46
CA THR A 303 -1.44 -6.60 -23.90
C THR A 303 -1.04 -8.05 -24.21
N GLY A 304 -1.46 -8.55 -25.37
CA GLY A 304 -0.99 -9.81 -25.94
C GLY A 304 -1.12 -11.03 -25.02
N LEU A 305 -0.01 -11.71 -24.74
CA LEU A 305 0.04 -12.89 -23.86
C LEU A 305 -0.06 -12.55 -22.37
N GLY A 306 0.35 -11.36 -21.95
CA GLY A 306 0.37 -11.01 -20.52
C GLY A 306 -1.02 -10.68 -19.97
N SER A 307 -1.94 -10.19 -20.81
CA SER A 307 -3.36 -10.07 -20.41
C SER A 307 -3.99 -11.43 -20.06
N ARG A 308 -3.51 -12.54 -20.64
CA ARG A 308 -3.95 -13.90 -20.25
C ARG A 308 -3.40 -14.33 -18.89
N LEU A 309 -2.31 -13.71 -18.42
CA LEU A 309 -1.63 -14.03 -17.18
C LEU A 309 -1.96 -13.08 -16.03
N GLU A 310 -2.59 -11.95 -16.29
CA GLU A 310 -3.04 -11.05 -15.21
C GLU A 310 -3.88 -11.75 -14.12
N PRO A 311 -4.79 -12.70 -14.45
CA PRO A 311 -5.48 -13.47 -13.42
C PRO A 311 -4.53 -14.33 -12.57
N VAL A 312 -3.46 -14.86 -13.19
CA VAL A 312 -2.42 -15.63 -12.48
C VAL A 312 -1.61 -14.71 -11.57
N ARG A 313 -1.24 -13.52 -12.04
CA ARG A 313 -0.54 -12.50 -11.24
C ARG A 313 -1.38 -12.10 -10.03
N PHE A 314 -2.67 -11.79 -10.24
CA PHE A 314 -3.62 -11.51 -9.17
C PHE A 314 -3.68 -12.65 -8.15
N ALA A 315 -3.83 -13.89 -8.62
CA ALA A 315 -3.89 -15.06 -7.75
C ALA A 315 -2.59 -15.27 -6.95
N ALA A 316 -1.43 -15.11 -7.58
CA ALA A 316 -0.14 -15.24 -6.93
C ALA A 316 0.04 -14.21 -5.81
N VAL A 317 -0.20 -12.93 -6.10
CA VAL A 317 -0.09 -11.84 -5.10
C VAL A 317 -1.06 -12.04 -3.94
N ASN A 318 -2.28 -12.54 -4.21
CA ASN A 318 -3.29 -12.82 -3.20
C ASN A 318 -3.19 -14.23 -2.56
N ARG A 319 -2.17 -15.02 -2.92
CA ARG A 319 -1.94 -16.40 -2.47
C ARG A 319 -3.14 -17.34 -2.69
N LEU A 320 -3.75 -17.25 -3.86
CA LEU A 320 -4.89 -18.06 -4.30
C LEU A 320 -4.47 -19.15 -5.28
N LEU A 321 -5.13 -20.31 -5.19
CA LEU A 321 -4.96 -21.37 -6.17
C LEU A 321 -5.60 -20.99 -7.50
N VAL A 322 -4.98 -21.45 -8.59
CA VAL A 322 -5.45 -21.27 -9.96
C VAL A 322 -5.83 -22.63 -10.53
N ASN A 323 -7.03 -22.74 -11.08
CA ASN A 323 -7.41 -23.87 -11.93
C ASN A 323 -7.03 -23.56 -13.39
N LEU A 324 -5.95 -24.19 -13.84
CA LEU A 324 -5.34 -23.94 -15.14
C LEU A 324 -5.81 -24.97 -16.18
N GLY A 325 -6.45 -24.51 -17.25
CA GLY A 325 -6.74 -25.33 -18.43
C GLY A 325 -5.50 -25.48 -19.30
N TYR A 326 -4.98 -26.70 -19.43
CA TYR A 326 -3.74 -26.99 -20.15
C TYR A 326 -3.73 -28.39 -20.77
N LEU A 327 -3.59 -28.46 -22.09
CA LEU A 327 -3.62 -29.71 -22.89
C LEU A 327 -4.90 -30.54 -22.66
N GLY A 328 -6.06 -29.89 -22.67
CA GLY A 328 -7.37 -30.54 -22.54
C GLY A 328 -7.67 -31.06 -21.13
N ARG A 329 -6.89 -30.68 -20.12
CA ARG A 329 -7.11 -31.03 -18.71
C ARG A 329 -7.01 -29.80 -17.82
N HIS A 330 -7.75 -29.82 -16.72
CA HIS A 330 -7.69 -28.82 -15.66
C HIS A 330 -6.67 -29.22 -14.59
N ARG A 331 -5.94 -28.24 -14.06
CA ARG A 331 -4.85 -28.44 -13.10
C ARG A 331 -4.93 -27.37 -12.03
N LEU A 332 -5.14 -27.78 -10.78
CA LEU A 332 -5.10 -26.87 -9.64
C LEU A 332 -3.64 -26.62 -9.23
N ILE A 333 -3.22 -25.36 -9.24
CA ILE A 333 -1.83 -24.96 -9.06
C ILE A 333 -1.67 -23.76 -8.12
N GLU A 334 -0.52 -23.70 -7.46
CA GLU A 334 0.03 -22.55 -6.73
C GLU A 334 1.00 -21.80 -7.67
N PRO A 335 0.68 -20.60 -8.18
CA PRO A 335 1.56 -19.86 -9.08
C PRO A 335 2.67 -19.14 -8.31
N TYR A 336 3.93 -19.31 -8.73
CA TYR A 336 5.09 -18.68 -8.07
C TYR A 336 5.84 -17.69 -8.94
N SER A 337 6.09 -18.00 -10.21
CA SER A 337 6.94 -17.14 -11.04
C SER A 337 6.78 -17.34 -12.54
N LEU A 338 7.35 -16.39 -13.31
CA LEU A 338 7.55 -16.51 -14.75
C LEU A 338 9.03 -16.72 -15.06
N ARG A 339 9.30 -17.60 -16.03
CA ARG A 339 10.63 -17.86 -16.57
C ARG A 339 10.63 -17.71 -18.07
N ARG A 340 11.79 -17.38 -18.63
CA ARG A 340 12.01 -17.36 -20.08
C ARG A 340 13.05 -18.40 -20.46
N THR A 341 12.74 -19.23 -21.45
CA THR A 341 13.70 -20.19 -22.01
C THR A 341 14.66 -19.50 -22.99
N LYS A 342 15.79 -20.15 -23.30
CA LYS A 342 16.70 -19.71 -24.37
C LYS A 342 16.01 -19.48 -25.73
N ASP A 343 15.02 -20.30 -26.06
CA ASP A 343 14.21 -20.17 -27.28
C ASP A 343 13.15 -19.04 -27.19
N GLY A 344 13.14 -18.27 -26.11
CA GLY A 344 12.25 -17.14 -25.90
C GLY A 344 10.84 -17.49 -25.44
N HIS A 345 10.56 -18.75 -25.10
CA HIS A 345 9.25 -19.15 -24.57
C HIS A 345 9.08 -18.71 -23.12
N ILE A 346 7.87 -18.28 -22.77
CA ILE A 346 7.53 -17.91 -21.39
C ILE A 346 6.91 -19.12 -20.70
N LEU A 347 7.41 -19.45 -19.52
CA LEU A 347 6.94 -20.54 -18.66
C LEU A 347 6.35 -19.97 -17.37
N LEU A 348 5.14 -20.41 -17.02
CA LEU A 348 4.57 -20.27 -15.69
C LEU A 348 5.09 -21.41 -14.82
N HIS A 349 5.90 -21.08 -13.81
CA HIS A 349 6.34 -22.02 -12.79
C HIS A 349 5.35 -22.04 -11.62
N ALA A 350 4.93 -23.25 -11.26
CA ALA A 350 3.90 -23.45 -10.25
C ALA A 350 4.09 -24.78 -9.50
N ILE A 351 3.52 -24.88 -8.30
CA ILE A 351 3.41 -26.15 -7.57
C ILE A 351 2.01 -26.71 -7.77
N ARG A 352 1.87 -28.03 -7.88
CA ARG A 352 0.56 -28.66 -7.91
C ARG A 352 -0.08 -28.63 -6.52
N ALA A 353 -1.34 -28.23 -6.43
CA ALA A 353 -2.07 -28.17 -5.16
C ALA A 353 -2.20 -29.55 -4.48
N ASP A 354 -2.12 -30.65 -5.24
CA ASP A 354 -2.13 -32.02 -4.72
C ASP A 354 -0.77 -32.47 -4.12
N GLY A 355 0.20 -31.58 -4.03
CA GLY A 355 1.52 -31.84 -3.45
C GLY A 355 2.45 -32.69 -4.30
N ARG A 356 2.07 -33.06 -5.54
CA ARG A 356 2.90 -33.92 -6.43
C ARG A 356 4.06 -33.17 -7.13
N GLY A 357 4.61 -32.15 -6.47
CA GLY A 357 5.80 -31.40 -6.92
C GLY A 357 5.52 -30.21 -7.85
N SER A 358 6.61 -29.59 -8.30
CA SER A 358 6.62 -28.43 -9.19
C SER A 358 6.38 -28.83 -10.66
N ARG A 359 5.80 -27.90 -11.43
CA ARG A 359 5.58 -28.02 -12.87
C ARG A 359 5.69 -26.65 -13.53
N SER A 360 6.11 -26.66 -14.79
CA SER A 360 6.19 -25.47 -15.63
C SER A 360 5.23 -25.60 -16.80
N TYR A 361 4.53 -24.51 -17.12
CA TYR A 361 3.51 -24.47 -18.17
C TYR A 361 3.87 -23.40 -19.19
N ARG A 362 3.94 -23.77 -20.46
CA ARG A 362 4.15 -22.82 -21.55
C ARG A 362 2.96 -21.88 -21.67
N VAL A 363 3.19 -20.59 -21.51
CA VAL A 363 2.12 -19.58 -21.44
C VAL A 363 1.30 -19.54 -22.73
N ASP A 364 1.94 -19.70 -23.88
CA ASP A 364 1.30 -19.75 -25.19
C ASP A 364 0.36 -20.96 -25.39
N ARG A 365 0.47 -21.98 -24.52
CA ARG A 365 -0.34 -23.20 -24.56
C ARG A 365 -1.43 -23.24 -23.47
N ILE A 366 -1.54 -22.20 -22.66
CA ILE A 366 -2.61 -22.07 -21.65
C ILE A 366 -3.94 -21.85 -22.38
N GLN A 367 -4.94 -22.66 -22.03
CA GLN A 367 -6.27 -22.66 -22.65
C GLN A 367 -7.29 -21.87 -21.81
N SER A 368 -7.22 -21.96 -20.49
CA SER A 368 -8.06 -21.18 -19.56
C SER A 368 -7.35 -20.92 -18.23
N VAL A 369 -7.76 -19.87 -17.54
CA VAL A 369 -7.27 -19.50 -16.21
C VAL A 369 -8.45 -19.12 -15.33
N ASP A 370 -8.74 -19.96 -14.34
CA ASP A 370 -9.82 -19.74 -13.39
C ASP A 370 -9.22 -19.54 -11.99
N VAL A 371 -9.35 -18.33 -11.43
CA VAL A 371 -8.85 -18.01 -10.09
C VAL A 371 -9.86 -18.52 -9.07
N THR A 372 -9.42 -19.34 -8.12
CA THR A 372 -10.26 -19.86 -7.06
C THR A 372 -10.28 -18.93 -5.85
N ASN A 373 -11.19 -19.16 -4.91
CA ASN A 373 -11.17 -18.53 -3.58
C ASN A 373 -10.36 -19.34 -2.55
N HIS A 374 -9.74 -20.46 -2.96
CA HIS A 374 -8.97 -21.32 -2.08
C HIS A 374 -7.55 -20.78 -1.92
N PRO A 375 -7.14 -20.38 -0.70
CA PRO A 375 -5.80 -19.89 -0.47
C PRO A 375 -4.76 -21.02 -0.41
N PHE A 376 -3.48 -20.67 -0.57
CA PHE A 376 -2.36 -21.54 -0.26
C PHE A 376 -1.34 -20.83 0.63
N SER A 377 -0.52 -21.61 1.34
CA SER A 377 0.63 -21.10 2.08
C SER A 377 1.89 -21.27 1.22
N PRO A 378 2.57 -20.18 0.85
CA PRO A 378 3.70 -20.25 -0.08
C PRO A 378 4.88 -21.00 0.54
N ARG A 379 5.47 -21.91 -0.25
CA ARG A 379 6.68 -22.66 0.11
C ARG A 379 7.95 -22.02 -0.43
N TYR A 380 7.81 -21.21 -1.46
CA TYR A 380 8.87 -20.44 -2.09
C TYR A 380 8.47 -18.97 -2.18
N LEU A 381 9.43 -18.10 -2.46
CA LEU A 381 9.15 -16.70 -2.76
C LEU A 381 8.23 -16.60 -3.97
N ILE A 382 7.16 -15.80 -3.85
CA ILE A 382 6.30 -15.45 -4.98
C ILE A 382 6.97 -14.30 -5.72
N GLU A 383 7.41 -14.55 -6.94
CA GLU A 383 8.19 -13.61 -7.77
C GLU A 383 7.31 -12.89 -8.81
N PHE A 384 6.03 -12.73 -8.51
CA PHE A 384 5.13 -11.88 -9.28
C PHE A 384 5.19 -10.46 -8.73
N PRO A 385 5.60 -9.45 -9.53
CA PRO A 385 5.61 -8.08 -9.06
C PRO A 385 4.18 -7.59 -8.84
N ALA A 386 3.89 -7.08 -7.65
CA ALA A 386 2.60 -6.47 -7.30
C ALA A 386 2.37 -5.13 -8.03
N SER A 387 3.42 -4.55 -8.61
CA SER A 387 3.44 -3.33 -9.44
C SER A 387 4.42 -3.51 -10.61
N GLY A 388 4.05 -3.11 -11.82
CA GLY A 388 4.77 -3.36 -13.07
C GLY A 388 6.17 -2.74 -13.18
N THR A 389 6.52 -1.80 -12.31
CA THR A 389 7.88 -1.30 -12.02
C THR A 389 7.83 -0.57 -10.68
N ILE A 390 8.71 -0.89 -9.73
CA ILE A 390 8.88 -0.04 -8.54
C ILE A 390 10.09 0.87 -8.79
N PRO A 391 9.92 2.19 -8.99
CA PRO A 391 10.95 3.11 -8.55
C PRO A 391 10.92 3.07 -7.02
N ALA A 392 11.92 2.44 -6.40
CA ALA A 392 12.19 2.72 -5.00
C ALA A 392 12.59 4.20 -4.95
N PRO A 393 11.85 5.08 -4.26
CA PRO A 393 12.30 6.46 -4.14
C PRO A 393 13.71 6.44 -3.54
N PRO A 394 14.66 7.23 -4.08
CA PRO A 394 15.99 7.28 -3.52
C PRO A 394 15.86 7.67 -2.05
N THR A 395 16.39 6.84 -1.17
CA THR A 395 16.66 7.24 0.20
C THR A 395 17.62 8.42 0.07
N GLN A 396 17.13 9.65 0.26
CA GLN A 396 18.00 10.81 0.39
C GLN A 396 18.81 10.61 1.68
N ARG A 397 19.91 9.87 1.59
CA ARG A 397 21.09 10.23 2.36
C ARG A 397 21.52 11.56 1.77
N GLN A 398 21.33 12.63 2.52
CA GLN A 398 22.11 13.83 2.28
C GLN A 398 23.58 13.43 2.39
N GLU A 399 24.21 13.19 1.24
CA GLU A 399 25.65 13.34 1.14
C GLU A 399 25.93 14.82 1.41
N ALA A 400 26.50 15.08 2.58
CA ALA A 400 26.91 16.41 2.98
C ALA A 400 27.96 16.92 1.99
N THR A 401 27.54 17.76 1.05
CA THR A 401 28.41 18.58 0.24
C THR A 401 29.22 19.48 1.18
N ARG A 402 30.53 19.26 1.20
CA ARG A 402 31.49 20.05 1.96
C ARG A 402 31.56 21.45 1.36
N SER A 403 31.09 22.43 2.12
CA SER A 403 31.42 23.86 1.94
C SER A 403 31.76 24.48 3.31
N PRO A 404 32.63 25.50 3.35
CA PRO A 404 33.53 25.70 4.48
C PRO A 404 32.93 26.53 5.62
N THR A 405 33.26 26.06 6.83
CA THR A 405 33.39 26.77 8.11
C THR A 405 32.75 28.16 8.27
N VAL A 406 31.64 28.18 9.00
CA VAL A 406 31.29 29.32 9.88
C VAL A 406 30.97 28.76 11.27
N ARG A 407 31.76 29.17 12.27
CA ARG A 407 31.57 28.84 13.69
C ARG A 407 30.22 29.36 14.17
N ARG A 408 29.35 28.48 14.67
CA ARG A 408 28.25 28.83 15.58
C ARG A 408 28.09 27.80 16.69
N SER A 409 27.88 28.33 17.89
CA SER A 409 27.86 27.69 19.21
C SER A 409 26.82 26.56 19.37
N PRO A 410 26.99 25.63 20.34
CA PRO A 410 26.11 24.47 20.47
C PRO A 410 24.77 24.89 21.10
N ARG A 411 23.67 24.69 20.37
CA ARG A 411 22.31 24.70 20.93
C ARG A 411 21.89 23.26 21.25
N MET A 412 21.43 23.09 22.48
CA MET A 412 21.00 21.83 23.10
C MET A 412 19.82 21.18 22.36
N SER A 413 19.91 19.89 22.04
CA SER A 413 18.77 19.08 21.61
C SER A 413 18.13 18.38 22.82
N SER A 414 17.00 18.92 23.30
CA SER A 414 16.10 18.23 24.21
C SER A 414 15.16 17.31 23.41
N GLY A 415 15.61 16.08 23.16
CA GLY A 415 14.79 14.99 22.66
C GLY A 415 14.60 13.95 23.76
N ASN A 416 13.34 13.74 24.15
CA ASN A 416 12.91 12.86 25.24
C ASN A 416 13.09 11.37 24.87
N ARG A 417 14.34 10.90 24.82
CA ARG A 417 14.66 9.47 24.73
C ARG A 417 14.60 8.87 26.12
N ARG A 418 13.77 7.84 26.34
CA ARG A 418 13.76 7.04 27.57
C ARG A 418 15.20 6.65 27.94
N ARG A 419 15.66 7.05 29.12
CA ARG A 419 17.03 6.82 29.62
C ARG A 419 17.01 5.77 30.72
N PHE A 420 17.74 4.70 30.51
CA PHE A 420 17.95 3.65 31.49
C PHE A 420 19.09 4.05 32.43
N VAL A 421 18.83 4.12 33.73
CA VAL A 421 19.86 4.37 34.74
C VAL A 421 20.36 3.03 35.26
N VAL A 422 21.62 2.72 34.97
CA VAL A 422 22.30 1.49 35.39
C VAL A 422 23.26 1.81 36.52
N ARG A 423 23.11 1.14 37.66
CA ARG A 423 23.99 1.28 38.82
C ARG A 423 25.05 0.20 38.80
N CYS A 424 26.33 0.58 38.90
CA CYS A 424 27.41 -0.41 39.04
C CYS A 424 27.23 -1.23 40.32
N ALA A 425 27.36 -2.55 40.21
CA ALA A 425 27.23 -3.46 41.35
C ALA A 425 28.34 -3.29 42.41
N VAL A 426 29.49 -2.73 42.02
CA VAL A 426 30.66 -2.56 42.90
C VAL A 426 30.72 -1.16 43.49
N CYS A 427 30.92 -0.13 42.67
CA CYS A 427 31.11 1.24 43.16
C CYS A 427 29.83 2.07 43.28
N ARG A 428 28.66 1.49 42.94
CA ARG A 428 27.34 2.14 42.95
C ARG A 428 27.21 3.39 42.08
N LYS A 429 28.17 3.66 41.19
CA LYS A 429 28.12 4.76 40.23
C LYS A 429 26.98 4.55 39.23
N LEU A 430 26.27 5.63 38.91
CA LEU A 430 25.13 5.63 37.99
C LEU A 430 25.56 5.95 36.56
N PHE A 431 25.01 5.19 35.61
CA PHE A 431 25.24 5.36 34.18
C PHE A 431 23.92 5.53 33.46
N ARG A 432 23.70 6.69 32.84
CA ARG A 432 22.55 6.92 31.97
C ARG A 432 22.81 6.32 30.59
N ARG A 433 21.88 5.52 30.09
CA ARG A 433 21.96 4.81 28.81
C ARG A 433 20.69 5.03 28.01
N VAL A 434 20.81 5.03 26.69
CA VAL A 434 19.67 5.12 25.77
C VAL A 434 19.07 3.73 25.49
N GLN A 435 19.81 2.66 25.76
CA GLN A 435 19.38 1.26 25.59
C GLN A 435 19.45 0.51 26.92
N ARG A 436 18.57 -0.49 27.11
CA ARG A 436 18.46 -1.31 28.33
C ARG A 436 19.59 -2.35 28.42
N ASN A 437 20.82 -1.90 28.60
CA ASN A 437 22.02 -2.74 28.72
C ASN A 437 22.74 -2.50 30.06
N THR A 438 22.98 -3.57 30.82
CA THR A 438 23.61 -3.55 32.16
C THR A 438 25.13 -3.71 32.15
N ARG A 439 25.76 -3.94 31.00
CA ARG A 439 27.23 -4.06 30.87
C ARG A 439 27.91 -2.69 30.99
N LEU A 440 28.93 -2.61 31.84
CA LEU A 440 29.71 -1.40 32.09
C LEU A 440 31.11 -1.52 31.50
N ARG A 441 31.56 -0.45 30.84
CA ARG A 441 32.97 -0.30 30.43
C ARG A 441 33.85 -0.04 31.65
N PRO A 442 35.18 -0.25 31.55
CA PRO A 442 36.11 0.24 32.56
C PRO A 442 35.81 1.69 32.91
N HIS A 443 35.70 1.98 34.20
CA HIS A 443 35.32 3.30 34.69
C HIS A 443 35.94 3.55 36.05
N LYS A 444 36.05 4.83 36.41
CA LYS A 444 36.48 5.25 37.74
C LYS A 444 35.30 5.33 38.71
N ASP A 445 35.52 4.90 39.94
CA ASP A 445 34.59 5.04 41.05
C ASP A 445 34.34 6.52 41.41
N PRO A 446 33.43 6.85 42.33
CA PRO A 446 33.18 8.23 42.74
C PRO A 446 34.39 8.94 43.40
N ARG A 447 35.43 8.20 43.82
CA ARG A 447 36.65 8.71 44.46
C ARG A 447 37.83 8.83 43.49
N GLY A 448 37.64 8.47 42.21
CA GLY A 448 38.63 8.63 41.14
C GLY A 448 39.53 7.41 40.88
N TRP A 449 39.30 6.29 41.56
CA TRP A 449 40.06 5.04 41.40
C TRP A 449 39.41 4.13 40.37
N ASP A 450 40.20 3.28 39.70
CA ASP A 450 39.68 2.35 38.70
C ASP A 450 38.79 1.28 39.35
N CYS A 451 37.52 1.26 38.97
CA CYS A 451 36.55 0.31 39.49
C CYS A 451 36.67 -1.02 38.74
N PRO A 452 36.74 -2.18 39.43
CA PRO A 452 36.76 -3.49 38.78
C PRO A 452 35.39 -3.90 38.21
N GLY A 453 34.30 -3.21 38.57
CA GLY A 453 32.96 -3.53 38.11
C GLY A 453 32.80 -3.43 36.58
N ARG A 454 32.29 -4.49 35.95
CA ARG A 454 32.00 -4.56 34.50
C ARG A 454 30.52 -4.83 34.19
N SER A 455 29.69 -4.94 35.22
CA SER A 455 28.24 -5.09 35.13
C SER A 455 27.56 -4.25 36.22
N GLY A 456 26.30 -3.92 35.97
CA GLY A 456 25.42 -3.22 36.88
C GLY A 456 24.02 -3.81 36.89
N TYR A 457 23.12 -3.20 37.63
CA TYR A 457 21.69 -3.51 37.59
C TYR A 457 20.91 -2.27 37.18
N LEU A 458 19.80 -2.50 36.49
CA LEU A 458 18.90 -1.42 36.10
C LEU A 458 18.21 -0.89 37.35
N GLU A 459 18.38 0.39 37.63
CA GLU A 459 17.83 1.02 38.82
C GLU A 459 16.49 1.70 38.53
N ARG A 460 16.40 2.45 37.42
CA ARG A 460 15.18 3.12 36.99
C ARG A 460 15.22 3.49 35.51
N VAL A 461 14.06 3.79 34.94
CA VAL A 461 13.91 4.34 33.58
C VAL A 461 13.43 5.79 33.74
N GLU A 462 14.18 6.72 33.15
CA GLU A 462 13.93 8.17 33.12
C GLU A 462 13.33 8.61 31.78
#